data_AF-A0A928SJC0-F1
#
_entry.id   AF-A0A928SJC0-F1
#
_cell.length_a   1.000
_cell.length_b   1.000
_cell.length_c   1.000
_cell.angle_alpha   90.00
_cell.angle_beta   90.00
_cell.angle_gamma   90.00
#
_symmetry.space_group_name_H-M   'P 1'
#
loop_
_entity.id
_entity.type
_entity.pdbx_description
1 polymer ?
#
loop_
_entity_poly.entity_id
_entity_poly.type
_entity_poly.pdbx_seq_one_letter_code
_entity_poly.pdbx_strand_id
1 'polypeptide(L)'
;MINHTCFKCKRRFELDPVFVGFELGKLKKKNPNYYQAICPTCRAINKVSISQMQADLDGVAEEVKTMLAEYEENQAKAKAEQQAKNREKAKAEKK
;
A
#
# COMPACT_ATOMS: atom_id res chain seq x y z
N MET A 1 2.36 -16.01 -3.92
CA MET A 1 1.41 -15.74 -2.81
C MET A 1 2.14 -16.02 -1.52
N ILE A 2 2.15 -15.07 -0.59
CA ILE A 2 3.02 -15.15 0.60
C ILE A 2 2.24 -15.80 1.75
N ASN A 3 2.70 -16.96 2.21
CA ASN A 3 2.09 -17.67 3.32
C ASN A 3 2.70 -17.23 4.66
N HIS A 4 1.89 -16.64 5.54
CA HIS A 4 2.34 -16.23 6.89
C HIS A 4 1.53 -16.93 7.99
N THR A 5 2.21 -17.27 9.09
CA THR A 5 1.56 -17.85 10.27
C THR A 5 1.49 -16.80 11.37
N CYS A 6 0.29 -16.51 11.87
CA CYS A 6 0.12 -15.52 12.91
C CYS A 6 0.85 -15.92 14.20
N PHE A 7 1.65 -15.00 14.77
CA PHE A 7 2.37 -15.30 16.01
C PHE A 7 1.45 -15.56 17.21
N LYS A 8 0.26 -14.93 17.22
CA LYS A 8 -0.72 -14.98 18.33
C LYS A 8 -1.64 -16.20 18.26
N CYS A 9 -2.44 -16.34 17.19
CA CYS A 9 -3.42 -17.42 17.08
C CYS A 9 -2.91 -18.66 16.32
N LYS A 10 -1.66 -18.63 15.83
CA LYS A 10 -1.02 -19.71 15.06
C LYS A 10 -1.76 -20.13 13.77
N ARG A 11 -2.81 -19.41 13.38
CA ARG A 11 -3.48 -19.63 12.10
C ARG A 11 -2.64 -19.08 10.96
N ARG A 12 -2.63 -19.83 9.87
CA ARG A 12 -2.04 -19.42 8.60
C ARG A 12 -2.98 -18.44 7.90
N PHE A 13 -2.40 -17.48 7.21
CA PHE A 13 -3.12 -16.58 6.32
C PHE A 13 -2.20 -16.18 5.17
N GLU A 14 -2.84 -15.76 4.09
CA GLU A 14 -2.16 -15.40 2.86
C GLU A 14 -2.03 -13.87 2.76
N LEU A 15 -0.89 -13.46 2.24
CA LEU A 15 -0.60 -12.08 1.89
C LEU A 15 -0.43 -12.00 0.37
N ASP A 16 -1.12 -11.05 -0.22
CA ASP A 16 -1.01 -10.76 -1.64
C ASP A 16 0.31 -10.00 -1.89
N PRO A 17 1.25 -10.57 -2.67
CA PRO A 17 2.54 -9.93 -2.94
C PRO A 17 2.38 -8.60 -3.70
N VAL A 18 1.38 -8.45 -4.57
CA VAL A 18 1.13 -7.22 -5.32
C VAL A 18 0.70 -6.11 -4.35
N PHE A 19 -0.27 -6.42 -3.50
CA PHE A 19 -0.75 -5.46 -2.49
C PHE A 19 0.35 -5.10 -1.49
N VAL A 20 1.12 -6.08 -1.01
CA VAL A 20 2.24 -5.83 -0.09
C VAL A 20 3.30 -4.95 -0.77
N GLY A 21 3.69 -5.26 -2.01
CA GLY A 21 4.65 -4.46 -2.77
C GLY A 21 4.17 -3.03 -3.00
N PHE A 22 2.89 -2.84 -3.33
CA PHE A 22 2.27 -1.53 -3.51
C PHE A 22 2.29 -0.71 -2.21
N GLU A 23 1.87 -1.30 -1.09
CA GLU A 23 1.90 -0.64 0.22
C GLU A 23 3.33 -0.30 0.66
N LEU A 24 4.30 -1.18 0.36
CA LEU A 24 5.71 -0.92 0.62
C LEU A 24 6.24 0.22 -0.25
N GLY A 25 5.86 0.30 -1.53
CA GLY A 25 6.27 1.36 -2.45
C GLY A 25 5.70 2.74 -2.10
N LYS A 26 4.52 2.79 -1.48
CA LYS A 26 3.95 4.04 -0.93
C LYS A 26 4.74 4.59 0.26
N LEU A 27 5.48 3.75 0.98
CA LEU A 27 6.25 4.21 2.12
C LEU A 27 7.38 5.11 1.62
N LYS A 28 7.49 6.32 2.17
CA LYS A 28 8.62 7.23 1.91
C LYS A 28 9.99 6.70 2.40
N LYS A 29 10.02 5.50 3.00
CA LYS A 29 11.23 4.88 3.54
C LYS A 29 11.90 4.06 2.44
N LYS A 30 13.14 4.41 2.13
CA LYS A 30 13.91 3.83 1.01
C LYS A 30 14.11 2.31 1.10
N ASN A 31 14.19 1.76 2.33
CA ASN A 31 14.36 0.33 2.60
C ASN A 31 13.62 -0.05 3.90
N PRO A 32 12.34 -0.46 3.84
CA PRO A 32 11.68 -1.06 4.99
C PRO A 32 12.29 -2.44 5.30
N ASN A 33 12.32 -2.84 6.57
CA ASN A 33 12.82 -4.17 6.97
C ASN A 33 11.66 -5.17 7.16
N TYR A 34 10.46 -4.65 7.49
CA TYR A 34 9.29 -5.45 7.80
C TYR A 34 8.02 -4.80 7.25
N TYR A 35 7.07 -5.64 6.87
CA TYR A 35 5.69 -5.29 6.58
C TYR A 35 4.81 -5.60 7.79
N GLN A 36 3.82 -4.76 8.07
CA GLN A 36 2.87 -4.96 9.18
C GLN A 36 1.58 -5.57 8.64
N ALA A 37 1.44 -6.88 8.81
CA ALA A 37 0.26 -7.63 8.37
C ALA A 37 -0.75 -7.82 9.50
N ILE A 38 -2.02 -7.52 9.25
CA ILE A 38 -3.10 -7.75 10.21
C ILE A 38 -3.65 -9.17 10.02
N CYS A 39 -3.64 -9.98 11.07
CA CYS A 39 -4.22 -11.32 11.00
C CYS A 39 -5.75 -11.23 10.85
N PRO A 40 -6.36 -11.89 9.83
CA PRO A 40 -7.80 -11.80 9.60
C PRO A 40 -8.63 -12.44 10.73
N THR A 41 -8.07 -13.41 11.47
CA THR A 41 -8.77 -14.08 12.57
C THR A 41 -8.72 -13.28 13.87
N CYS A 42 -7.53 -12.98 14.37
CA CYS A 42 -7.35 -12.42 15.72
C CYS A 42 -7.00 -10.93 15.72
N ARG A 43 -6.91 -10.30 14.54
CA ARG A 43 -6.56 -8.89 14.33
C ARG A 43 -5.23 -8.45 14.93
N ALA A 44 -4.37 -9.40 15.32
CA ALA A 44 -3.02 -9.09 15.79
C ALA A 44 -2.15 -8.57 14.64
N ILE A 45 -1.28 -7.61 14.94
CA ILE A 45 -0.32 -7.04 14.00
C ILE A 45 0.94 -7.91 13.96
N ASN A 46 1.17 -8.59 12.85
CA ASN A 46 2.33 -9.44 12.62
C ASN A 46 3.38 -8.64 11.84
N LYS A 47 4.62 -8.67 12.31
CA LYS A 47 5.76 -8.09 11.59
C LYS A 47 6.35 -9.18 10.69
N VAL A 48 6.13 -9.06 9.39
CA VAL A 48 6.64 -10.01 8.40
C VAL A 48 7.91 -9.45 7.79
N SER A 49 9.00 -10.21 7.82
CA SER A 49 10.28 -9.76 7.28
C SER A 49 10.20 -9.66 5.77
N ILE A 50 10.65 -8.55 5.19
CA ILE A 50 10.65 -8.37 3.74
C ILE A 50 11.62 -9.34 3.08
N SER A 51 12.75 -9.64 3.73
CA SER A 51 13.71 -10.63 3.23
C SER A 51 13.10 -12.03 3.04
N GLN A 52 12.07 -12.39 3.81
CA GLN A 52 11.37 -13.68 3.67
C GLN A 52 10.40 -13.68 2.49
N MET A 53 9.99 -12.50 2.02
CA MET A 53 9.02 -12.31 0.95
C MET A 53 9.67 -11.79 -0.35
N GLN A 54 10.99 -11.56 -0.34
CA GLN A 54 11.69 -10.86 -1.41
C GLN A 54 11.49 -11.53 -2.77
N ALA A 55 11.57 -12.86 -2.84
CA ALA A 55 11.37 -13.60 -4.08
C ALA A 55 9.95 -13.43 -4.65
N ASP A 56 8.92 -13.46 -3.80
CA ASP A 56 7.54 -13.21 -4.22
C ASP A 56 7.34 -11.76 -4.69
N LEU A 57 7.98 -10.79 -4.02
CA LEU A 57 7.91 -9.37 -4.34
C LEU A 57 8.63 -9.03 -5.65
N ASP A 58 9.81 -9.61 -5.86
CA ASP A 58 10.58 -9.43 -7.10
C ASP A 58 9.81 -10.00 -8.30
N GLY A 59 9.08 -11.10 -8.12
CA GLY A 59 8.24 -11.71 -9.15
C GLY A 59 7.06 -10.84 -9.60
N VAL A 60 6.62 -9.88 -8.78
CA VAL A 60 5.51 -8.96 -9.11
C VAL A 60 5.95 -7.50 -9.23
N ALA A 61 7.27 -7.24 -9.28
CA ALA A 61 7.82 -5.89 -9.21
C ALA A 61 7.32 -4.98 -10.35
N GLU A 62 7.21 -5.48 -11.58
CA GLU A 62 6.72 -4.70 -12.72
C GLU A 62 5.22 -4.36 -12.60
N GLU A 63 4.41 -5.28 -12.06
CA GLU A 63 2.99 -5.05 -11.81
C GLU A 63 2.80 -3.98 -10.72
N VAL A 64 3.54 -4.11 -9.62
CA VAL A 64 3.55 -3.11 -8.53
C VAL A 64 3.97 -1.74 -9.04
N LYS A 65 4.99 -1.67 -9.90
CA LYS A 65 5.47 -0.42 -10.50
C LYS A 65 4.40 0.25 -11.37
N THR A 66 3.67 -0.55 -12.13
CA THR A 66 2.55 -0.06 -12.97
C THR A 66 1.44 0.51 -12.08
N MET A 67 1.01 -0.24 -11.06
CA MET A 67 -0.02 0.20 -10.12
C MET A 67 0.38 1.46 -9.35
N LEU A 68 1.66 1.60 -8.96
CA LEU A 68 2.16 2.81 -8.30
C LEU A 68 2.09 4.03 -9.22
N ALA A 69 2.50 3.89 -10.48
CA ALA A 69 2.44 4.98 -11.45
C ALA A 69 0.99 5.45 -11.69
N GLU A 70 0.07 4.49 -11.88
CA GLU A 70 -1.36 4.80 -12.04
C GLU A 70 -1.95 5.47 -10.79
N TYR A 71 -1.56 5.01 -9.60
CA TYR A 71 -1.99 5.62 -8.34
C TYR A 71 -1.49 7.06 -8.18
N GLU A 72 -0.25 7.34 -8.53
CA GLU A 72 0.32 8.69 -8.49
C GLU A 72 -0.36 9.64 -9.49
N GLU A 73 -0.62 9.17 -10.72
CA GLU A 73 -1.33 9.95 -11.73
C GLU A 73 -2.77 10.29 -11.27
N ASN A 74 -3.50 9.30 -10.76
CA ASN A 74 -4.85 9.49 -10.24
C ASN A 74 -4.87 10.43 -9.03
N GLN A 75 -3.88 10.34 -8.14
CA GLN A 75 -3.76 11.26 -7.01
C GLN A 75 -3.47 12.69 -7.47
N ALA A 76 -2.65 12.88 -8.51
CA ALA A 76 -2.36 14.19 -9.08
C ALA A 76 -3.61 14.82 -9.72
N LYS A 77 -4.37 14.04 -10.50
CA LYS A 77 -5.65 14.46 -11.10
C LYS A 77 -6.67 14.85 -10.01
N ALA A 78 -6.84 14.02 -8.99
CA ALA A 78 -7.76 14.29 -7.88
C ALA A 78 -7.39 15.59 -7.13
N LYS A 79 -6.10 15.84 -6.89
CA LYS A 79 -5.63 17.08 -6.27
C LYS A 79 -5.90 18.30 -7.16
N ALA A 80 -5.67 18.21 -8.47
CA ALA A 80 -5.93 19.30 -9.41
C ALA A 80 -7.43 19.64 -9.49
N GLU A 81 -8.29 18.63 -9.56
CA GLU A 81 -9.75 18.82 -9.57
C GLU A 81 -10.26 19.43 -8.26
N GLN A 82 -9.74 18.98 -7.12
CA GLN A 82 -10.10 19.54 -5.82
C GLN A 82 -9.64 21.00 -5.67
N GLN A 83 -8.47 21.36 -6.20
CA GLN A 83 -8.00 22.75 -6.25
C GLN A 83 -8.88 23.63 -7.14
N ALA A 84 -9.35 23.13 -8.28
CA ALA A 84 -10.28 23.84 -9.16
C ALA A 84 -11.60 24.13 -8.44
N LYS A 85 -12.21 23.10 -7.84
CA LYS A 85 -13.46 23.24 -7.06
C LYS A 85 -13.32 24.21 -5.89
N ASN A 86 -12.20 24.17 -5.18
CA ASN A 86 -11.94 25.10 -4.06
C ASN A 86 -11.78 26.55 -4.53
N ARG A 87 -11.14 26.77 -5.69
CA ARG A 87 -11.02 28.12 -6.30
C ARG A 87 -12.37 28.67 -6.75
N GLU A 88 -13.25 27.83 -7.28
CA GLU A 88 -14.60 28.23 -7.67
C GLU A 88 -15.46 28.59 -6.45
N LYS A 89 -15.43 27.76 -5.40
CA LYS A 89 -16.12 28.06 -4.13
C LYS A 89 -15.63 29.36 -3.49
N ALA A 90 -14.30 29.56 -3.42
CA ALA A 90 -13.71 30.78 -2.86
C ALA A 90 -14.04 32.06 -3.66
N LYS A 91 -14.35 31.94 -4.96
CA LYS A 91 -14.84 33.05 -5.79
C LYS A 91 -16.33 33.32 -5.58
N ALA A 92 -17.13 32.29 -5.32
CA ALA A 92 -18.57 32.42 -5.07
C ALA A 92 -18.86 33.04 -3.69
N GLU A 93 -18.06 32.76 -2.67
CA GLU A 93 -18.24 33.30 -1.31
C GLU A 93 -17.82 34.78 -1.15
N LYS A 94 -17.13 35.36 -2.12
CA LYS A 94 -16.68 36.77 -2.11
C LYS A 94 -17.63 37.74 -2.83
N LYS A 95 -18.78 37.26 -3.32
CA LYS A 95 -19.75 38.03 -4.10
C LYS A 95 -21.07 38.12 -3.36
#